data_AF-A0A816QX44-F1
#
_entry.id   AF-A0A816QX44-F1
#
_cell.length_a   1.000
_cell.length_b   1.000
_cell.length_c   1.000
_cell.angle_alpha   90.00
_cell.angle_beta   90.00
_cell.angle_gamma   90.00
#
_symmetry.space_group_name_H-M   'P 1'
#
loop_
_entity.id
_entity.type
_entity.pdbx_description
1 polymer ?
#
loop_
_entity_poly.entity_id
_entity_poly.type
_entity_poly.pdbx_seq_one_letter_code
_entity_poly.pdbx_strand_id
1 'polypeptide(L)'
;MFDNDHRMTNNTTIASFIDTKQNNYLSYYFVPFYTILFFIGTFGNGLVIISILRSSRLRTVTNTYLLNIAIADFVLLLSVPFLIITILANGWIFGNILCKMYYNFIHINQYVSSLLLAVLSFDRYLAVCHPVLAIEFRTRTKCTIIIGGML
;
A
#
# COMPACT_ATOMS: atom_id res chain seq x y z
N MET A 1 -15.48 -14.07 -49.64
CA MET A 1 -15.02 -14.90 -48.50
C MET A 1 -13.55 -14.60 -48.11
N PHE A 2 -12.64 -14.36 -49.06
CA PHE A 2 -11.19 -14.17 -48.82
C PHE A 2 -10.74 -12.80 -48.24
N ASP A 3 -11.53 -11.73 -48.38
CA ASP A 3 -11.16 -10.39 -47.85
C ASP A 3 -11.24 -10.26 -46.32
N ASN A 4 -12.08 -11.05 -45.66
CA ASN A 4 -12.30 -10.94 -44.21
C ASN A 4 -11.13 -11.51 -43.40
N ASP A 5 -10.42 -12.49 -43.96
CA ASP A 5 -9.29 -13.14 -43.28
C ASP A 5 -8.06 -12.22 -43.24
N HIS A 6 -7.80 -11.50 -44.36
CA HIS A 6 -6.70 -10.53 -44.45
C HIS A 6 -6.95 -9.25 -43.64
N ARG A 7 -8.23 -8.82 -43.52
CA ARG A 7 -8.62 -7.72 -42.62
C ARG A 7 -8.54 -8.12 -41.14
N MET A 8 -8.91 -9.35 -40.79
CA MET A 8 -8.78 -9.85 -39.42
C MET A 8 -7.31 -9.95 -38.97
N THR A 9 -6.41 -10.45 -39.83
CA THR A 9 -4.96 -10.54 -39.52
C THR A 9 -4.30 -9.18 -39.38
N ASN A 10 -4.66 -8.19 -40.20
CA ASN A 10 -4.15 -6.81 -40.07
C ASN A 10 -4.66 -6.13 -38.78
N ASN A 11 -5.93 -6.34 -38.40
CA ASN A 11 -6.46 -5.76 -37.16
C ASN A 11 -5.84 -6.37 -35.91
N THR A 12 -5.63 -7.70 -35.86
CA THR A 12 -4.96 -8.36 -34.72
C THR A 12 -3.48 -7.99 -34.63
N THR A 13 -2.77 -7.88 -35.76
CA THR A 13 -1.39 -7.39 -35.74
C THR A 13 -1.31 -5.94 -35.27
N ILE A 14 -2.09 -5.02 -35.83
CA ILE A 14 -2.11 -3.61 -35.40
C ILE A 14 -2.45 -3.48 -33.91
N ALA A 15 -3.44 -4.23 -33.41
CA ALA A 15 -3.79 -4.22 -31.99
C ALA A 15 -2.62 -4.70 -31.10
N SER A 16 -1.94 -5.79 -31.48
CA SER A 16 -0.77 -6.29 -30.74
C SER A 16 0.42 -5.32 -30.77
N PHE A 17 0.64 -4.62 -31.89
CA PHE A 17 1.67 -3.59 -32.00
C PHE A 17 1.35 -2.38 -31.13
N ILE A 18 0.10 -1.90 -31.12
CA ILE A 18 -0.33 -0.80 -30.25
C ILE A 18 -0.21 -1.18 -28.78
N ASP A 19 -0.65 -2.39 -28.40
CA ASP A 19 -0.56 -2.88 -27.02
C ASP A 19 0.90 -3.01 -26.56
N THR A 20 1.76 -3.64 -27.35
CA THR A 20 3.20 -3.77 -27.05
C THR A 20 3.85 -2.40 -26.92
N LYS A 21 3.56 -1.48 -27.85
CA LYS A 21 4.12 -0.12 -27.84
C LYS A 21 3.64 0.65 -26.60
N GLN A 22 2.36 0.55 -26.26
CA GLN A 22 1.78 1.19 -25.09
C GLN A 22 2.36 0.62 -23.79
N ASN A 23 2.49 -0.71 -23.67
CA ASN A 23 3.11 -1.38 -22.54
C ASN A 23 4.58 -0.98 -22.37
N ASN A 24 5.33 -0.81 -23.47
CA ASN A 24 6.70 -0.32 -23.43
C ASN A 24 6.81 1.12 -22.90
N TYR A 25 5.92 2.02 -23.33
CA TYR A 25 5.89 3.39 -22.80
C TYR A 25 5.51 3.44 -21.32
N LEU A 26 4.46 2.71 -20.94
CA LEU A 26 4.03 2.63 -19.55
C LEU A 26 5.14 2.06 -18.65
N SER A 27 5.80 0.99 -19.10
CA SER A 27 6.94 0.38 -18.40
C SER A 27 8.11 1.36 -18.24
N TYR A 28 8.46 2.10 -19.30
CA TYR A 28 9.55 3.09 -19.29
C TYR A 28 9.38 4.17 -18.21
N TYR A 29 8.14 4.62 -17.96
CA TYR A 29 7.86 5.62 -16.92
C TYR A 29 7.59 5.00 -15.54
N PHE A 30 6.85 3.90 -15.47
CA PHE A 30 6.44 3.31 -14.19
C PHE A 30 7.58 2.60 -13.46
N VAL A 31 8.45 1.88 -14.17
CA VAL A 31 9.56 1.15 -13.54
C VAL A 31 10.49 2.08 -12.74
N PRO A 32 11.04 3.18 -13.29
CA PRO A 32 11.89 4.07 -12.51
C PRO A 32 11.12 4.77 -11.38
N PHE A 33 9.87 5.16 -11.62
CA PHE A 33 9.03 5.78 -10.60
C PHE A 33 8.80 4.88 -9.38
N TYR A 34 8.35 3.63 -9.62
CA TYR A 34 8.14 2.66 -8.55
C TYR A 34 9.44 2.25 -7.85
N THR A 35 10.56 2.23 -8.57
CA THR A 35 11.89 1.98 -7.98
C THR A 35 12.28 3.10 -7.01
N ILE A 36 12.08 4.36 -7.39
CA ILE A 36 12.36 5.52 -6.52
C ILE A 36 11.46 5.48 -5.28
N LEU A 37 10.16 5.21 -5.46
CA LEU A 37 9.22 5.06 -4.35
C LEU A 37 9.62 3.93 -3.41
N PHE A 38 10.14 2.82 -3.93
CA PHE A 38 10.63 1.72 -3.11
C PHE A 38 11.74 2.16 -2.16
N PHE A 39 12.78 2.83 -2.67
CA PHE A 39 13.90 3.30 -1.84
C PHE A 39 13.50 4.39 -0.85
N ILE A 40 12.75 5.39 -1.32
CA ILE A 40 12.31 6.50 -0.45
C ILE A 40 11.36 5.97 0.63
N GLY A 41 10.41 5.13 0.25
CA GLY A 41 9.43 4.55 1.15
C GLY A 41 10.07 3.63 2.19
N THR A 42 10.99 2.74 1.79
CA THR A 42 11.66 1.84 2.75
C THR A 42 12.51 2.62 3.75
N PHE A 43 13.25 3.63 3.29
CA PHE A 43 14.03 4.48 4.16
C PHE A 43 13.14 5.30 5.11
N GLY A 44 12.13 5.99 4.57
CA GLY A 44 11.23 6.84 5.34
C GLY A 44 10.43 6.07 6.39
N ASN A 45 9.74 5.00 5.96
CA ASN A 45 8.94 4.18 6.88
C ASN A 45 9.82 3.42 7.87
N GLY A 46 11.04 3.01 7.47
CA GLY A 46 12.01 2.39 8.38
C GLY A 46 12.41 3.33 9.53
N LEU A 47 12.68 4.59 9.22
CA LEU A 47 12.98 5.60 10.23
C LEU A 47 11.81 5.81 11.21
N VAL A 48 10.57 5.82 10.72
CA VAL A 48 9.37 5.94 11.57
C VAL A 48 9.28 4.77 12.55
N ILE A 49 9.42 3.53 12.05
CA ILE A 49 9.40 2.34 12.92
C ILE A 49 10.53 2.39 13.94
N ILE A 50 11.76 2.64 13.52
CA ILE A 50 12.93 2.69 14.41
C ILE A 50 12.75 3.76 15.49
N SER A 51 12.26 4.95 15.11
CA SER A 51 12.03 6.06 16.04
C SER A 51 11.00 5.70 17.12
N ILE A 52 9.87 5.09 16.73
CA ILE A 52 8.81 4.67 17.65
C ILE A 52 9.28 3.52 18.55
N LEU A 53 10.00 2.53 18.00
CA LEU A 53 10.51 1.40 18.78
C LEU A 53 11.58 1.81 19.78
N ARG A 54 12.46 2.75 19.42
CA ARG A 54 13.57 3.21 20.26
C ARG A 54 13.10 4.13 21.39
N SER A 55 11.98 4.82 21.25
CA SER A 55 11.47 5.75 22.26
C SER A 55 10.21 5.23 22.93
N SER A 56 10.35 4.72 24.16
CA SER A 56 9.21 4.34 25.01
C SER A 56 8.26 5.54 25.27
N ARG A 57 8.79 6.77 25.23
CA ARG A 57 8.02 8.01 25.37
C ARG A 57 7.05 8.26 24.20
N LEU A 58 7.29 7.63 23.05
CA LEU A 58 6.43 7.69 21.88
C LEU A 58 5.37 6.58 21.87
N ARG A 59 5.16 5.79 22.94
CA ARG A 59 4.06 4.81 22.99
C ARG A 59 2.72 5.47 23.37
N THR A 60 2.17 6.26 22.45
CA THR A 60 0.82 6.85 22.56
C THR A 60 -0.12 6.23 21.52
N VAL A 61 -1.45 6.33 21.72
CA VAL A 61 -2.47 5.79 20.79
C VAL A 61 -2.22 6.24 19.34
N THR A 62 -1.93 7.53 19.14
CA THR A 62 -1.59 8.11 17.84
C THR A 62 -0.35 7.45 17.22
N ASN A 63 0.67 7.16 18.02
CA ASN A 63 1.91 6.56 17.54
C ASN A 63 1.79 5.06 17.26
N THR A 64 0.89 4.34 17.92
CA THR A 64 0.52 2.98 17.55
C THR A 64 -0.17 2.95 16.19
N TYR A 65 -1.02 3.94 15.88
CA TYR A 65 -1.59 4.08 14.53
C TYR A 65 -0.53 4.37 13.47
N LEU A 66 0.41 5.30 13.76
CA LEU A 66 1.56 5.57 12.89
C LEU A 66 2.42 4.32 12.65
N LEU A 67 2.60 3.48 13.67
CA LEU A 67 3.34 2.21 13.52
C LEU A 67 2.61 1.23 12.61
N ASN A 68 1.28 1.09 12.75
CA ASN A 68 0.48 0.23 11.87
C ASN A 68 0.53 0.71 10.40
N ILE A 69 0.49 2.03 10.18
CA ILE A 69 0.67 2.61 8.83
C ILE A 69 2.06 2.26 8.28
N ALA A 70 3.13 2.45 9.07
CA ALA A 70 4.48 2.15 8.60
C ALA A 70 4.67 0.66 8.25
N ILE A 71 4.06 -0.26 9.02
CA ILE A 71 4.07 -1.70 8.73
C ILE A 71 3.30 -2.00 7.43
N ALA A 72 2.11 -1.41 7.26
CA ALA A 72 1.31 -1.53 6.05
C ALA A 72 2.10 -1.06 4.81
N ASP A 73 2.80 0.07 4.92
CA ASP A 73 3.64 0.58 3.84
C ASP A 73 4.82 -0.35 3.53
N PHE A 74 5.41 -1.03 4.53
CA PHE A 74 6.43 -2.05 4.25
C PHE A 74 5.87 -3.24 3.45
N VAL A 75 4.67 -3.69 3.78
CA VAL A 75 3.99 -4.76 3.01
C VAL A 75 3.72 -4.29 1.58
N LEU A 76 3.30 -3.04 1.40
CA LEU A 76 3.09 -2.43 0.10
C LEU A 76 4.41 -2.28 -0.68
N LEU A 77 5.49 -1.82 -0.05
CA LEU A 77 6.81 -1.68 -0.66
C LEU A 77 7.38 -3.04 -1.06
N LEU A 78 7.15 -4.09 -0.26
CA LEU A 78 7.53 -5.46 -0.62
C LEU A 78 6.77 -5.96 -1.85
N SER A 79 5.58 -5.42 -2.12
CA SER A 79 4.76 -5.76 -3.29
C SER A 79 5.22 -5.07 -4.59
N VAL A 80 5.93 -3.93 -4.48
CA VAL A 80 6.48 -3.17 -5.62
C VAL A 80 7.44 -3.97 -6.52
N PRO A 81 8.43 -4.75 -6.02
CA PRO A 81 9.27 -5.57 -6.89
C PRO A 81 8.48 -6.63 -7.66
N PHE A 82 7.42 -7.22 -7.07
CA PHE A 82 6.54 -8.14 -7.80
C PHE A 82 5.80 -7.42 -8.92
N LEU A 83 5.37 -6.17 -8.69
CA LEU A 83 4.76 -5.32 -9.72
C LEU A 83 5.75 -5.02 -10.85
N ILE A 84 6.99 -4.63 -10.54
CA ILE A 84 8.03 -4.35 -11.55
C ILE A 84 8.31 -5.59 -12.40
N ILE A 85 8.47 -6.75 -11.77
CA ILE A 85 8.70 -8.02 -12.49
C ILE A 85 7.49 -8.36 -13.37
N THR A 86 6.27 -8.13 -12.89
CA THR A 86 5.04 -8.36 -13.67
C THR A 86 4.97 -7.45 -14.90
N ILE A 87 5.36 -6.19 -14.76
CA ILE A 87 5.43 -5.22 -15.87
C ILE A 87 6.50 -5.65 -16.88
N LEU A 88 7.70 -6.04 -16.41
CA LEU A 88 8.79 -6.47 -17.29
C LEU A 88 8.52 -7.80 -17.99
N ALA A 89 7.81 -8.72 -17.33
CA ALA A 89 7.41 -10.00 -17.87
C ALA A 89 6.14 -9.94 -18.74
N ASN A 90 5.52 -8.75 -18.90
CA ASN A 90 4.23 -8.56 -19.55
C ASN A 90 3.14 -9.53 -19.02
N GLY A 91 3.18 -9.84 -17.73
CA GLY A 91 2.29 -10.83 -17.13
C GLY A 91 2.70 -11.30 -15.75
N TRP A 92 1.75 -11.89 -15.02
CA TRP A 92 1.97 -12.39 -13.67
C TRP A 92 2.56 -13.81 -13.69
N ILE A 93 3.83 -13.93 -13.30
CA ILE A 93 4.57 -15.20 -13.32
C ILE A 93 4.64 -15.93 -11.96
N PHE A 94 4.20 -15.30 -10.87
CA PHE A 94 4.32 -15.85 -9.51
C PHE A 94 3.21 -16.85 -9.14
N GLY A 95 2.35 -17.22 -10.09
CA GLY A 95 1.25 -18.17 -9.89
C GLY A 95 0.00 -17.58 -9.23
N ASN A 96 -1.10 -18.34 -9.27
CA ASN A 96 -2.44 -17.84 -8.94
C ASN A 96 -2.65 -17.52 -7.44
N ILE A 97 -2.00 -18.28 -6.55
CA ILE A 97 -2.12 -18.10 -5.09
C ILE A 97 -1.54 -16.74 -4.69
N LEU A 98 -0.31 -16.46 -5.13
CA LEU A 98 0.35 -15.18 -4.86
C LEU A 98 -0.39 -14.01 -5.52
N CYS A 99 -0.97 -14.19 -6.71
CA CYS A 99 -1.79 -13.16 -7.35
C CYS A 99 -2.99 -12.76 -6.48
N LYS A 100 -3.77 -13.74 -6.01
CA LYS A 100 -4.93 -13.49 -5.15
C LYS A 100 -4.52 -12.85 -3.83
N MET A 101 -3.48 -13.38 -3.19
CA MET A 101 -2.98 -12.82 -1.92
C MET A 101 -2.51 -11.38 -2.12
N TYR A 102 -1.68 -11.11 -3.12
CA TYR A 102 -1.18 -9.77 -3.46
C TYR A 102 -2.31 -8.77 -3.60
N TYR A 103 -3.32 -9.09 -4.41
CA TYR A 103 -4.45 -8.19 -4.67
C TYR A 103 -5.28 -7.94 -3.40
N ASN A 104 -5.54 -8.99 -2.62
CA ASN A 104 -6.24 -8.87 -1.34
C ASN A 104 -5.46 -7.99 -0.34
N PHE A 105 -4.15 -8.21 -0.21
CA PHE A 105 -3.30 -7.41 0.69
C PHE A 105 -3.29 -5.94 0.30
N ILE A 106 -3.20 -5.61 -0.99
CA ILE A 106 -3.22 -4.20 -1.44
C ILE A 106 -4.55 -3.54 -1.06
N HIS A 107 -5.68 -4.22 -1.31
CA HIS A 107 -6.99 -3.67 -0.95
C HIS A 107 -7.16 -3.49 0.55
N ILE A 108 -6.78 -4.49 1.35
CA ILE A 108 -6.86 -4.39 2.81
C ILE A 108 -6.02 -3.23 3.32
N ASN A 109 -4.78 -3.08 2.83
CA ASN A 109 -3.92 -1.96 3.21
C ASN A 109 -4.55 -0.61 2.82
N GLN A 110 -5.12 -0.50 1.63
CA GLN A 110 -5.81 0.73 1.20
C GLN A 110 -6.97 1.10 2.14
N TYR A 111 -7.81 0.13 2.51
CA TYR A 111 -8.93 0.37 3.43
C TYR A 111 -8.47 0.74 4.84
N VAL A 112 -7.50 -0.01 5.38
CA VAL A 112 -6.94 0.26 6.71
C VAL A 112 -6.33 1.66 6.77
N SER A 113 -5.53 2.03 5.76
CA SER A 113 -4.93 3.38 5.69
C SER A 113 -5.98 4.49 5.61
N SER A 114 -7.05 4.32 4.82
CA SER A 114 -8.15 5.30 4.79
C SER A 114 -8.89 5.44 6.12
N LEU A 115 -9.17 4.32 6.80
CA LEU A 115 -9.81 4.34 8.12
C LEU A 115 -8.91 4.99 9.18
N LEU A 116 -7.61 4.69 9.15
CA LEU A 116 -6.63 5.27 10.06
C LEU A 116 -6.48 6.78 9.85
N LEU A 117 -6.46 7.25 8.60
CA LEU A 117 -6.47 8.68 8.28
C LEU A 117 -7.72 9.36 8.81
N ALA A 118 -8.90 8.75 8.63
CA ALA A 118 -10.15 9.29 9.15
C ALA A 118 -10.14 9.39 10.69
N VAL A 119 -9.68 8.34 11.38
CA VAL A 119 -9.54 8.34 12.84
C VAL A 119 -8.53 9.39 13.32
N LEU A 120 -7.39 9.54 12.62
CA LEU A 120 -6.38 10.54 12.95
C LEU A 120 -6.92 11.97 12.76
N SER A 121 -7.62 12.22 11.65
CA SER A 121 -8.27 13.51 11.40
C SER A 121 -9.33 13.81 12.47
N PHE A 122 -10.11 12.81 12.86
CA PHE A 122 -11.11 12.95 13.91
C PHE A 122 -10.49 13.20 15.29
N ASP A 123 -9.40 12.50 15.65
CA ASP A 123 -8.61 12.74 16.87
C ASP A 123 -8.11 14.18 16.92
N ARG A 124 -7.54 14.68 15.81
CA ARG A 124 -7.08 16.08 15.71
C ARG A 124 -8.24 17.06 15.85
N TYR A 125 -9.38 16.78 15.22
CA TYR A 125 -10.58 17.61 15.31
C TYR A 125 -11.08 17.72 16.77
N LEU A 126 -11.19 16.58 17.47
CA LEU A 126 -11.60 16.56 18.88
C LEU A 126 -10.60 17.29 19.79
N ALA A 127 -9.30 17.13 19.55
CA ALA A 127 -8.27 17.81 20.34
C ALA A 127 -8.33 19.35 20.22
N VAL A 128 -8.74 19.87 19.06
CA VAL A 128 -8.84 21.31 18.79
C VAL A 128 -10.18 21.88 19.24
N CYS A 129 -11.29 21.22 18.92
CA CYS A 129 -12.64 21.75 19.19
C CYS A 129 -13.18 21.37 20.58
N HIS A 130 -12.73 20.26 21.17
CA HIS A 130 -13.23 19.74 22.45
C HIS A 130 -12.10 19.24 23.38
N PRO A 131 -11.25 20.15 23.90
CA PRO A 131 -10.07 19.80 24.71
C PRO A 131 -10.38 19.01 25.99
N VAL A 132 -11.61 19.11 26.52
CA VAL A 132 -12.05 18.40 27.74
C VAL A 132 -12.32 16.91 27.49
N LEU A 133 -12.83 16.53 26.31
CA LEU A 133 -13.09 15.13 25.93
C LEU A 133 -11.81 14.37 25.54
N ALA A 134 -10.80 15.08 25.04
CA ALA A 134 -9.50 14.51 24.67
C ALA A 134 -8.72 13.97 25.90
N ILE A 135 -8.96 14.53 27.09
CA ILE A 135 -8.34 14.07 28.34
C ILE A 135 -9.04 12.80 28.87
N GLU A 136 -10.37 12.72 28.72
CA GLU A 136 -11.17 11.58 29.21
C GLU A 136 -10.97 10.31 28.35
N PHE A 137 -10.88 10.44 27.02
CA PHE A 137 -10.54 9.34 26.12
C PHE A 137 -9.13 8.78 26.35
N ARG A 138 -8.16 9.64 26.68
CA ARG A 138 -6.78 9.22 26.97
C ARG A 138 -6.65 8.43 28.27
N THR A 139 -7.61 8.60 29.20
CA THR A 139 -7.62 7.92 30.51
C THR A 139 -8.24 6.52 30.45
N ARG A 140 -9.17 6.26 29.52
CA ARG A 140 -9.77 4.92 29.32
C ARG A 140 -8.83 3.91 28.66
N THR A 141 -7.78 4.35 27.96
CA THR A 141 -6.77 3.47 27.33
C THR A 141 -5.67 3.02 28.31
N LYS A 142 -6.04 2.74 29.56
CA LYS A 142 -5.34 1.76 30.41
C LYS A 142 -6.26 0.56 30.67
N CYS A 143 -6.65 -0.10 29.59
CA CYS A 143 -7.15 -1.49 29.63
C CYS A 143 -6.28 -2.36 28.71
N THR A 144 -4.97 -2.31 28.94
CA THR A 144 -4.00 -3.30 28.47
C THR A 144 -4.10 -4.59 29.31
N ILE A 145 -5.31 -5.14 29.51
CA ILE A 145 -5.48 -6.44 30.20
C ILE A 145 -6.34 -7.44 29.40
N ILE A 146 -7.14 -7.04 28.41
CA ILE A 146 -8.08 -8.00 27.78
C ILE A 146 -7.61 -8.58 26.42
N ILE A 147 -6.57 -8.05 25.77
CA ILE A 147 -6.07 -8.58 24.47
C ILE A 147 -4.61 -9.07 24.58
N GLY A 148 -4.19 -9.47 25.78
CA GLY A 148 -3.00 -10.31 25.98
C GLY A 148 -3.33 -11.78 26.22
N GLY A 149 -4.62 -12.16 26.20
CA GLY A 149 -5.10 -13.51 26.50
C GLY A 149 -5.74 -14.24 25.31
N MET A 150 -5.60 -13.71 24.09
CA MET A 150 -6.02 -14.40 22.86
C MET A 150 -4.95 -14.27 21.77
N LEU A 151 -3.70 -14.48 22.18
CA LEU A 151 -2.59 -14.99 21.38
C LEU A 151 -1.65 -15.73 22.32
#